data_AF-A0A2A8ZY81-F1
#
_entry.id   AF-A0A2A8ZY81-F1
#
_cell.length_a   1.000
_cell.length_b   1.000
_cell.length_c   1.000
_cell.angle_alpha   90.00
_cell.angle_beta   90.00
_cell.angle_gamma   90.00
#
_symmetry.space_group_name_H-M   'P 1'
#
loop_
_entity.id
_entity.type
_entity.pdbx_description
1 polymer ?
#
loop_
_entity_poly.entity_id
_entity_poly.type
_entity_poly.pdbx_seq_one_letter_code
_entity_poly.pdbx_strand_id
1 'polypeptide(L)'
;TNYIYLEDFSNEISRIETKYNLQTIPLDTLTRSWHHQAPMMIHKGNYAEADITDPSFPRLPTYQSFYDTEAIQLVTDIFNEDFEAYHYLKMDISTI
;
A
#
# COMPACT_ATOMS: atom_id res chain seq x y z
N THR A 1 19.01 8.07 6.60
CA THR A 1 18.77 7.21 5.42
C THR A 1 18.06 8.03 4.36
N ASN A 2 18.24 7.70 3.07
CA ASN A 2 17.64 8.43 1.94
C ASN A 2 16.51 7.62 1.30
N TYR A 3 15.63 7.03 2.11
CA TYR A 3 14.50 6.27 1.62
C TYR A 3 13.35 7.19 1.21
N ILE A 4 12.63 6.79 0.17
CA ILE A 4 11.41 7.43 -0.33
C ILE A 4 10.26 6.48 0.03
N TYR A 5 9.41 6.91 0.95
CA TYR A 5 8.24 6.15 1.40
C TYR A 5 7.11 6.30 0.38
N LEU A 6 6.78 5.22 -0.32
CA LEU A 6 5.83 5.27 -1.45
C LEU A 6 4.38 5.42 -1.00
N GLU A 7 4.06 4.99 0.21
CA GLU A 7 2.77 5.24 0.86
C GLU A 7 2.51 6.73 1.10
N ASP A 8 3.56 7.55 1.14
CA ASP A 8 3.52 9.01 1.27
C ASP A 8 4.14 9.72 0.05
N PHE A 9 4.04 9.07 -1.13
CA PHE A 9 4.74 9.46 -2.35
C PHE A 9 4.68 10.95 -2.67
N SER A 10 3.48 11.56 -2.64
CA SER A 10 3.30 12.97 -3.00
C SER A 10 4.09 13.91 -2.09
N ASN A 11 4.06 13.67 -0.78
CA ASN A 11 4.80 14.48 0.18
C ASN A 11 6.31 14.25 0.06
N GLU A 12 6.73 13.00 -0.18
CA GLU A 12 8.13 12.65 -0.41
C GLU A 12 8.71 13.32 -1.66
N ILE A 13 7.97 13.36 -2.77
CA ILE A 13 8.40 14.10 -3.97
C ILE A 13 8.48 15.61 -3.69
N SER A 14 7.46 16.20 -3.06
CA SER A 14 7.50 17.63 -2.72
C SER A 14 8.67 17.98 -1.79
N ARG A 15 9.04 17.08 -0.87
CA ARG A 15 10.22 17.23 -0.01
C ARG A 15 11.51 17.20 -0.82
N ILE A 16 11.63 16.31 -1.80
CA ILE A 16 12.79 16.22 -2.72
C ILE A 16 12.91 17.49 -3.55
N GLU A 17 11.80 17.94 -4.15
CA GLU A 17 11.76 19.18 -4.95
C GLU A 17 12.26 20.38 -4.14
N THR A 18 11.76 20.53 -2.92
CA THR A 18 12.16 21.62 -2.01
C THR A 18 13.63 21.50 -1.61
N LYS A 19 14.09 20.31 -1.23
CA LYS A 19 15.46 20.06 -0.76
C LYS A 19 16.51 20.40 -1.82
N TYR A 20 16.22 20.14 -3.09
CA TYR A 20 17.16 20.36 -4.19
C TYR A 20 16.80 21.55 -5.08
N ASN A 21 15.81 22.37 -4.69
CA ASN A 21 15.33 23.53 -5.44
C ASN A 21 14.96 23.17 -6.90
N LEU A 22 14.24 22.06 -7.08
CA LEU A 22 13.80 21.57 -8.37
C LEU A 22 12.48 22.24 -8.78
N GLN A 23 12.15 22.17 -10.07
CA GLN A 23 10.86 22.58 -10.57
C GLN A 23 9.76 21.67 -10.00
N THR A 24 8.71 22.28 -9.43
CA THR A 24 7.52 21.55 -8.97
C THR A 24 6.79 20.93 -10.16
N ILE A 25 6.54 19.62 -10.07
CA ILE A 25 5.80 18.88 -11.10
C ILE A 25 4.31 18.79 -10.74
N PRO A 26 3.39 18.69 -11.72
CA PRO A 26 1.98 18.51 -11.47
C PRO A 26 1.69 17.06 -11.03
N LEU A 27 1.99 16.74 -9.76
CA LEU A 27 1.88 15.40 -9.19
C LEU A 27 0.49 14.76 -9.36
N ASP A 28 -0.59 15.52 -9.18
CA ASP A 28 -1.97 15.02 -9.37
C ASP A 28 -2.18 14.42 -10.75
N THR A 29 -1.65 15.08 -11.79
CA THR A 29 -1.77 14.63 -13.18
C THR A 29 -0.97 13.36 -13.45
N LEU A 30 0.18 13.20 -12.79
CA LEU A 30 1.07 12.05 -12.98
C LEU A 30 0.62 10.82 -12.18
N THR A 31 -0.02 11.04 -11.04
CA THR A 31 -0.44 9.97 -10.12
C THR A 31 -1.88 9.50 -10.37
N ARG A 32 -2.71 10.33 -11.01
CA ARG A 32 -4.04 9.93 -11.47
C ARG A 32 -3.95 9.15 -12.77
N SER A 33 -3.97 7.83 -12.63
CA SER A 33 -4.12 6.90 -13.73
C SER A 33 -5.45 6.15 -13.62
N TRP A 34 -5.99 5.69 -14.75
CA TRP A 34 -7.09 4.73 -14.73
C TRP A 34 -6.72 3.43 -13.98
N HIS A 35 -5.43 3.13 -13.86
CA HIS A 35 -4.94 2.01 -13.04
C HIS A 35 -4.91 2.30 -11.53
N HIS A 36 -5.08 3.56 -11.11
CA HIS A 36 -5.17 3.91 -9.68
C HIS A 36 -6.57 3.65 -9.14
N GLN A 37 -6.81 2.42 -8.72
CA GLN A 37 -8.13 1.93 -8.27
C GLN A 37 -8.37 2.13 -6.77
N ALA A 38 -7.41 2.70 -6.02
CA ALA A 38 -7.52 2.86 -4.56
C ALA A 38 -8.83 3.55 -4.09
N PRO A 39 -9.37 4.58 -4.78
CA PRO A 39 -10.64 5.18 -4.39
C PRO A 39 -11.85 4.24 -4.47
N MET A 40 -11.75 3.17 -5.27
CA MET A 40 -12.82 2.17 -5.46
C MET A 40 -12.62 0.90 -4.61
N MET A 41 -11.46 0.76 -3.97
CA MET A 41 -11.11 -0.36 -3.08
C MET A 41 -11.78 -0.22 -1.70
N ILE A 42 -13.10 -0.40 -1.66
CA ILE A 42 -13.93 -0.16 -0.46
C ILE A 42 -14.47 -1.44 0.19
N HIS A 43 -14.34 -2.59 -0.45
CA HIS A 43 -14.92 -3.83 0.04
C HIS A 43 -14.12 -4.38 1.22
N LYS A 44 -14.80 -4.65 2.35
CA LYS A 44 -14.19 -5.18 3.57
C LYS A 44 -14.60 -6.65 3.77
N GLY A 45 -13.71 -7.45 4.35
CA GLY A 45 -13.93 -8.87 4.65
C GLY A 45 -12.65 -9.68 4.45
N ASN A 46 -12.76 -11.01 4.49
CA ASN A 46 -11.68 -11.89 4.07
C ASN A 46 -11.76 -12.09 2.55
N TYR A 47 -10.96 -11.34 1.79
CA TYR A 47 -10.96 -11.44 0.32
C TYR A 47 -10.17 -12.64 -0.20
N ALA A 48 -9.27 -13.21 0.59
CA ALA A 48 -8.52 -14.42 0.22
C ALA A 48 -9.46 -15.61 -0.04
N GLU A 49 -10.60 -15.65 0.67
CA GLU A 49 -11.64 -16.67 0.55
C GLU A 49 -12.82 -16.23 -0.34
N ALA A 50 -12.64 -15.20 -1.18
CA ALA A 50 -13.71 -14.70 -2.03
C ALA A 50 -14.14 -15.74 -3.09
N ASP A 51 -15.45 -16.00 -3.17
CA ASP A 51 -16.02 -16.89 -4.19
C ASP A 51 -15.99 -16.22 -5.57
N ILE A 52 -15.11 -16.72 -6.44
CA ILE A 52 -14.97 -16.24 -7.82
C ILE A 52 -16.18 -16.56 -8.71
N THR A 53 -17.08 -17.44 -8.25
CA THR A 53 -18.31 -17.80 -8.97
C THR A 53 -19.49 -16.90 -8.60
N ASP A 54 -19.37 -16.09 -7.53
CA ASP A 54 -20.37 -15.08 -7.19
C ASP A 54 -20.49 -14.06 -8.34
N PRO A 55 -21.69 -13.80 -8.89
CA PRO A 55 -21.89 -12.84 -9.98
C PRO A 55 -21.44 -11.40 -9.66
N SER A 56 -21.29 -11.06 -8.38
CA SER A 56 -20.80 -9.77 -7.92
C SER A 56 -19.26 -9.71 -7.83
N PHE A 57 -18.55 -10.80 -8.10
CA PHE A 57 -17.11 -10.83 -8.24
C PHE A 57 -16.68 -10.22 -9.60
N PRO A 58 -15.62 -9.39 -9.64
CA PRO A 58 -14.75 -8.99 -8.53
C PRO A 58 -15.31 -7.79 -7.76
N ARG A 59 -15.18 -7.83 -6.43
CA ARG A 59 -15.41 -6.67 -5.54
C ARG A 59 -14.05 -6.14 -5.14
N LEU A 60 -13.76 -4.86 -5.36
CA LEU A 60 -12.43 -4.32 -5.05
C LEU A 60 -12.22 -4.22 -3.51
N PRO A 61 -11.36 -5.06 -2.92
CA PRO A 61 -11.17 -5.07 -1.47
C PRO A 61 -10.31 -3.90 -1.01
N THR A 62 -10.45 -3.48 0.25
CA THR A 62 -9.47 -2.59 0.89
C THR A 62 -8.12 -3.32 1.01
N TYR A 63 -7.02 -2.57 1.15
CA TYR A 63 -5.68 -3.15 1.36
C TYR A 63 -5.66 -4.14 2.53
N GLN A 64 -6.31 -3.79 3.65
CA GLN A 64 -6.39 -4.65 4.83
C GLN A 64 -7.19 -5.92 4.62
N SER A 65 -8.16 -5.91 3.70
CA SER A 65 -9.03 -7.05 3.43
C SER A 65 -8.49 -7.97 2.32
N PHE A 66 -7.50 -7.51 1.56
CA PHE A 66 -6.91 -8.28 0.47
C PHE A 66 -6.07 -9.46 0.98
N TYR A 67 -5.33 -9.26 2.07
CA TYR A 67 -4.47 -10.27 2.68
C TYR A 67 -5.14 -10.85 3.92
N ASP A 68 -4.99 -12.16 4.10
CA ASP A 68 -5.39 -12.84 5.32
C ASP A 68 -4.25 -12.87 6.36
N THR A 69 -4.54 -13.37 7.55
CA THR A 69 -3.58 -13.46 8.65
C THR A 69 -2.37 -14.34 8.29
N GLU A 70 -2.59 -15.42 7.54
CA GLU A 70 -1.52 -16.33 7.13
C GLU A 70 -0.52 -15.64 6.19
N ALA A 71 -1.01 -14.95 5.15
CA ALA A 71 -0.16 -14.22 4.22
C ALA A 71 0.62 -13.10 4.92
N ILE A 72 -0.02 -12.36 5.82
CA ILE A 72 0.64 -11.28 6.58
C ILE A 72 1.74 -11.84 7.48
N GLN A 73 1.49 -12.94 8.19
CA GLN A 73 2.49 -13.62 9.02
C GLN A 73 3.68 -14.08 8.18
N LEU A 74 3.42 -14.74 7.04
CA LEU A 74 4.47 -15.24 6.17
C LEU A 74 5.35 -14.12 5.61
N VAL A 75 4.75 -13.01 5.16
CA VAL A 75 5.50 -11.82 4.70
C VAL A 75 6.33 -11.22 5.83
N THR A 76 5.75 -11.11 7.04
CA THR A 76 6.45 -10.59 8.22
C THR A 76 7.67 -11.43 8.56
N ASP A 77 7.56 -12.76 8.48
CA ASP A 77 8.63 -13.69 8.80
C ASP A 77 9.74 -13.68 7.73
N ILE A 78 9.37 -13.68 6.44
CA ILE A 78 10.32 -13.70 5.32
C ILE A 78 11.11 -12.38 5.22
N PHE A 79 10.43 -11.25 5.38
CA PHE A 79 10.99 -9.91 5.13
C PHE A 79 11.31 -9.15 6.44
N ASN A 80 11.49 -9.87 7.55
CA ASN A 80 11.73 -9.27 8.85
C ASN A 80 12.91 -8.27 8.84
N GLU A 81 14.01 -8.66 8.21
CA GLU A 81 15.21 -7.83 8.12
C GLU A 81 14.97 -6.57 7.27
N ASP A 82 14.16 -6.65 6.22
CA ASP A 82 13.77 -5.51 5.40
C ASP A 82 12.94 -4.50 6.21
N PHE A 83 11.95 -4.96 6.98
CA PHE A 83 11.15 -4.08 7.83
C PHE A 83 12.04 -3.32 8.82
N GLU A 84 13.02 -3.99 9.44
CA GLU A 84 14.00 -3.35 10.32
C GLU A 84 14.90 -2.35 9.56
N ALA A 85 15.37 -2.72 8.36
CA ALA A 85 16.23 -1.88 7.53
C ALA A 85 15.54 -0.59 7.06
N TYR A 86 14.25 -0.66 6.70
CA TYR A 86 13.46 0.47 6.24
C TYR A 86 12.73 1.23 7.37
N HIS A 87 12.95 0.83 8.64
CA HIS A 87 12.37 1.44 9.84
C HIS A 87 10.85 1.34 9.92
N TYR A 88 10.28 0.27 9.39
CA TYR A 88 8.88 -0.07 9.64
C TYR A 88 8.74 -0.76 10.99
N LEU A 89 7.70 -0.41 11.73
CA LEU A 89 7.32 -1.17 12.92
C LEU A 89 6.96 -2.59 12.48
N LYS A 90 7.44 -3.59 13.22
CA LYS A 90 6.94 -4.96 13.10
C LYS A 90 5.42 -4.91 13.22
N MET A 91 4.71 -5.41 12.22
CA MET A 91 3.25 -5.47 12.25
C MET A 91 2.83 -6.30 13.46
N ASP A 92 2.03 -5.71 14.34
CA ASP A 92 1.38 -6.44 15.42
C ASP A 92 0.15 -7.15 14.84
N ILE A 93 0.33 -8.43 14.54
CA ILE A 93 -0.67 -9.28 13.89
C ILE A 93 -1.89 -9.48 14.80
N SER A 94 -1.79 -9.18 16.11
CA SER A 94 -2.93 -9.21 17.04
C SER A 94 -3.92 -8.05 16.86
N THR A 95 -3.57 -7.04 16.04
CA THR A 95 -4.39 -5.84 15.78
C THR A 95 -5.06 -5.82 14.40
N ILE A 96 -4.92 -6.90 13.63
CA ILE A 96 -5.48 -7.09 12.28
C ILE A 96 -6.70 -7.99 12.37
#